data_AF-A0A816N4Y8-F1
#
_entry.id   AF-A0A816N4Y8-F1
#
_cell.length_a   1.000
_cell.length_b   1.000
_cell.length_c   1.000
_cell.angle_alpha   90.00
_cell.angle_beta   90.00
_cell.angle_gamma   90.00
#
_symmetry.space_group_name_H-M   'P 1'
#
loop_
_entity.id
_entity.type
_entity.pdbx_description
1 polymer ?
#
loop_
_entity_poly.entity_id
_entity_poly.type
_entity_poly.pdbx_seq_one_letter_code
_entity_poly.pdbx_strand_id
1 'polypeptide(L)'
;MTRDLFKKIKYFRGQFTPRNDTLTDKNGKHLTNGDEIKNKWKQYIEELHKKEINGTGNLELDDYELEPDILESEVKFAIETLANGKAPGYDGIPIECFKTLKEDAVKILTKLCQQIWKTQKWP
;
A
#
# COMPACT_ATOMS: atom_id res chain seq x y z
N MET A 1 37.16 -5.02 -25.38
CA MET A 1 37.05 -3.79 -24.56
C MET A 1 35.99 -3.83 -23.46
N THR A 2 35.22 -4.91 -23.30
CA THR A 2 34.18 -5.01 -22.25
C THR A 2 34.70 -5.59 -20.94
N ARG A 3 35.59 -6.60 -21.01
CA ARG A 3 36.05 -7.36 -19.83
C ARG A 3 36.85 -6.52 -18.83
N ASP A 4 37.66 -5.57 -19.29
CA ASP A 4 38.42 -4.68 -18.40
C ASP A 4 37.54 -3.61 -17.76
N LEU A 5 36.52 -3.15 -18.48
CA LEU A 5 35.52 -2.24 -17.93
C LEU A 5 34.72 -2.92 -16.82
N PHE A 6 34.26 -4.16 -17.04
CA PHE A 6 33.57 -4.97 -16.02
C PHE A 6 34.45 -5.23 -14.79
N LYS A 7 35.74 -5.51 -14.97
CA LYS A 7 36.68 -5.69 -13.85
C LYS A 7 36.88 -4.40 -13.05
N LYS A 8 37.01 -3.24 -13.71
CA LYS A 8 37.11 -1.94 -13.04
C LYS A 8 35.85 -1.61 -12.24
N ILE A 9 34.67 -1.80 -12.84
CA ILE A 9 33.38 -1.59 -12.16
C ILE A 9 33.28 -2.49 -10.93
N LYS A 10 33.70 -3.76 -11.02
CA LYS A 10 33.71 -4.69 -9.88
C LYS A 10 34.71 -4.31 -8.78
N TYR A 11 35.84 -3.67 -9.14
CA TYR A 11 36.82 -3.18 -8.17
C TYR A 11 36.32 -1.93 -7.42
N PHE A 12 35.57 -1.05 -8.08
CA PHE A 12 34.99 0.15 -7.46
C PHE A 12 33.69 -0.10 -6.70
N ARG A 13 32.90 -1.10 -7.11
CA ARG A 13 31.76 -1.59 -6.32
C ARG A 13 32.35 -2.33 -5.11
N GLY A 14 32.33 -1.70 -3.94
CA GLY A 14 32.70 -2.33 -2.68
C GLY A 14 31.98 -3.68 -2.48
N GLN A 15 32.48 -4.49 -1.53
CA GLN A 15 31.90 -5.80 -1.25
C GLN A 15 30.39 -5.70 -1.10
N PHE A 16 29.67 -6.55 -1.84
CA PHE A 16 28.24 -6.71 -1.68
C PHE A 16 27.98 -7.13 -0.23
N THR A 17 27.46 -6.22 0.57
CA THR A 17 26.89 -6.53 1.87
C THR A 17 25.44 -6.96 1.62
N PRO A 18 25.10 -8.25 1.79
CA PRO A 18 23.71 -8.65 1.77
C PRO A 18 22.96 -7.85 2.85
N ARG A 19 21.78 -7.32 2.51
CA ARG A 19 20.87 -6.80 3.53
C ARG A 19 20.46 -7.96 4.43
N ASN A 20 20.89 -7.93 5.68
CA ASN A 20 20.44 -8.85 6.71
C ASN A 20 19.05 -8.44 7.23
N ASP A 21 18.06 -8.30 6.33
CA ASP A 21 16.64 -8.27 6.74
C ASP A 21 16.16 -9.68 7.11
N THR A 22 17.01 -10.42 7.82
CA THR A 22 16.72 -11.79 8.21
C THR A 22 15.99 -11.73 9.53
N LEU A 23 14.69 -11.99 9.49
CA LEU A 23 13.86 -12.11 10.69
C LEU A 23 14.45 -13.18 11.61
N THR A 24 14.94 -12.77 12.77
CA THR A 24 15.58 -13.67 13.75
C THR A 24 14.63 -14.02 14.88
N ASP A 25 14.41 -15.29 15.20
CA ASP A 25 13.62 -15.68 16.37
C ASP A 25 14.21 -15.11 17.68
N LYS A 26 13.44 -15.13 18.78
CA LYS A 26 13.87 -14.69 20.12
C LYS A 26 15.17 -15.35 20.62
N ASN A 27 15.53 -16.49 20.02
CA ASN A 27 16.75 -17.24 20.30
C ASN A 27 17.93 -16.89 19.36
N GLY A 28 17.80 -15.85 18.53
CA GLY A 28 18.86 -15.42 17.60
C GLY A 28 19.03 -16.33 16.37
N LYS A 29 18.10 -17.25 16.10
CA LYS A 29 18.09 -18.10 14.90
C LYS A 29 17.40 -17.41 13.72
N HIS A 30 18.03 -17.42 12.55
CA HIS A 30 17.43 -16.94 11.30
C HIS A 30 16.20 -17.76 10.90
N LEU A 31 15.05 -17.08 10.74
CA LEU A 31 13.83 -17.68 10.21
C LEU A 31 13.92 -17.68 8.68
N THR A 32 13.90 -18.88 8.11
CA THR A 32 13.99 -19.10 6.66
C THR A 32 12.72 -19.74 6.09
N ASN A 33 11.83 -20.22 6.97
CA ASN A 33 10.55 -20.81 6.60
C ASN A 33 9.45 -19.73 6.58
N GLY A 34 8.64 -19.72 5.53
CA GLY A 34 7.52 -18.77 5.36
C GLY A 34 6.49 -18.84 6.49
N ASP A 35 6.21 -20.03 7.03
CA ASP A 35 5.26 -20.20 8.14
C ASP A 35 5.81 -19.63 9.46
N GLU A 36 7.12 -19.77 9.69
CA GLU A 36 7.78 -19.18 10.86
C GLU A 36 7.80 -17.66 10.77
N ILE A 37 8.07 -17.12 9.58
CA ILE A 37 8.01 -15.67 9.32
C ILE A 37 6.61 -15.13 9.56
N LYS A 38 5.57 -15.81 9.03
CA LYS A 38 4.17 -15.42 9.21
C LYS A 38 3.76 -15.44 10.69
N ASN A 39 4.15 -16.48 11.43
CA ASN A 39 3.87 -16.57 12.86
C ASN A 39 4.60 -15.49 13.66
N LYS A 40 5.84 -15.14 13.28
CA LYS A 40 6.56 -14.04 13.93
C LYS A 40 5.92 -12.69 13.67
N TRP A 41 5.47 -12.43 12.45
CA TRP A 41 4.69 -11.22 12.13
C TRP A 41 3.40 -11.14 12.94
N LYS A 42 2.68 -12.27 13.07
CA LYS A 42 1.48 -12.36 13.92
C LYS A 42 1.79 -12.01 15.38
N GLN A 43 2.83 -12.62 15.96
CA GLN A 43 3.25 -12.33 17.35
C GLN A 43 3.66 -10.87 17.55
N TYR A 44 4.41 -10.29 16.61
CA TYR A 44 4.82 -8.90 16.67
C TYR A 44 3.63 -7.93 16.68
N ILE A 45 2.64 -8.17 15.80
CA ILE A 45 1.40 -7.37 15.75
C ILE A 45 0.61 -7.52 17.05
N GLU A 46 0.47 -8.75 17.57
CA GLU A 46 -0.21 -8.98 18.85
C GLU A 46 0.50 -8.28 20.03
N GLU A 47 1.83 -8.29 20.09
CA GLU A 47 2.59 -7.59 21.12
C GLU A 47 2.48 -6.07 21.01
N LEU A 48 2.48 -5.53 19.78
CA LEU A 48 2.33 -4.11 19.50
C LEU A 48 0.97 -3.60 20.00
N HIS A 49 -0.11 -4.31 19.69
CA HIS A 49 -1.45 -3.93 20.13
C HIS A 49 -1.72 -4.22 21.62
N LYS A 50 -1.16 -5.29 22.20
CA LYS A 50 -1.28 -5.55 23.65
C LYS A 50 -0.66 -4.43 24.51
N LYS A 51 0.40 -3.78 24.04
CA LYS A 51 1.01 -2.64 24.75
C LYS A 51 0.13 -1.40 24.76
N GLU A 52 -0.68 -1.17 23.73
CA GLU A 52 -1.66 -0.08 23.71
C GLU A 52 -2.87 -0.35 24.60
N ILE A 53 -3.27 -1.62 24.76
CA ILE A 53 -4.47 -2.02 25.51
C ILE A 53 -4.27 -2.01 27.04
N ASN A 54 -3.04 -1.91 27.55
CA ASN A 54 -2.80 -1.79 29.00
C ASN A 54 -3.20 -0.41 29.57
N GLY A 55 -3.63 0.53 28.73
CA GLY A 55 -4.34 1.74 29.12
C GLY A 55 -5.83 1.63 28.81
N THR A 56 -6.60 1.18 29.80
CA THR A 56 -8.08 1.30 29.90
C THR A 56 -8.93 0.81 28.71
N GLY A 57 -9.64 -0.29 28.95
CA GLY A 57 -10.90 -0.60 28.28
C GLY A 57 -10.91 -1.99 27.68
N ASN A 58 -11.84 -2.83 28.12
CA ASN A 58 -12.33 -3.91 27.30
C ASN A 58 -12.77 -3.27 25.97
N LEU A 59 -11.98 -3.42 24.90
CA LEU A 59 -12.51 -3.30 23.56
C LEU A 59 -13.42 -4.52 23.38
N GLU A 60 -14.64 -4.42 23.92
CA GLU A 60 -15.78 -4.86 23.14
C GLU A 60 -15.51 -4.32 21.74
N LEU A 61 -15.47 -5.22 20.75
CA LEU A 61 -15.45 -4.87 19.33
C LEU A 61 -16.83 -4.25 19.02
N ASP A 62 -17.11 -3.16 19.72
CA ASP A 62 -18.26 -2.30 19.60
C ASP A 62 -18.06 -1.64 18.26
N ASP A 63 -18.95 -2.00 17.33
CA ASP A 63 -19.12 -1.45 15.99
C ASP A 63 -17.82 -0.90 15.38
N TYR A 64 -17.21 -1.65 14.46
CA TYR A 64 -16.36 -1.00 13.47
C TYR A 64 -17.20 0.12 12.86
N GLU A 65 -16.96 1.36 13.29
CA GLU A 65 -17.57 2.54 12.72
C GLU A 65 -17.23 2.44 11.24
N LEU A 66 -18.23 2.09 10.43
CA LEU A 66 -18.07 1.93 8.99
C LEU A 66 -17.37 3.20 8.52
N GLU A 67 -16.23 3.05 7.82
CA GLU A 67 -15.55 4.23 7.30
C GLU A 67 -16.59 5.05 6.53
N PRO A 68 -16.58 6.38 6.73
CA PRO A 68 -17.62 7.25 6.20
C PRO A 68 -17.76 7.10 4.68
N ASP A 69 -18.96 7.42 4.18
CA ASP A 69 -19.20 7.45 2.74
C ASP A 69 -18.19 8.39 2.05
N ILE A 70 -17.76 8.01 0.84
CA ILE A 70 -16.75 8.75 0.06
C ILE A 70 -17.34 10.10 -0.34
N LEU A 71 -16.63 11.18 -0.02
CA LEU A 71 -17.10 12.54 -0.28
C LEU A 71 -16.74 12.99 -1.70
N GLU A 72 -17.63 13.77 -2.32
CA GLU A 72 -17.34 14.39 -3.62
C GLU A 72 -16.10 15.29 -3.58
N SER A 73 -15.80 15.91 -2.44
CA SER A 73 -14.59 16.72 -2.25
C SER A 73 -13.31 15.90 -2.35
N GLU A 74 -13.31 14.67 -1.85
CA GLU A 74 -12.16 13.76 -1.93
C GLU A 74 -11.92 13.32 -3.37
N VAL A 75 -12.99 12.95 -4.07
CA VAL A 75 -12.93 12.56 -5.49
C VAL A 75 -12.48 13.74 -6.35
N LYS A 76 -13.01 14.94 -6.09
CA LYS A 76 -12.58 16.17 -6.78
C LYS A 76 -11.11 16.46 -6.56
N PHE A 77 -10.65 16.39 -5.30
CA PHE A 77 -9.25 16.57 -4.96
C PHE A 77 -8.35 15.53 -5.65
N ALA A 78 -8.77 14.26 -5.69
CA ALA A 78 -8.03 13.20 -6.38
C ALA A 78 -7.90 13.48 -7.88
N ILE A 79 -8.99 13.89 -8.56
CA ILE A 79 -8.96 14.23 -9.99
C ILE A 79 -8.01 15.40 -10.24
N GLU A 80 -8.07 16.46 -9.43
CA GLU A 80 -7.26 17.66 -9.59
C GLU A 80 -5.76 17.39 -9.36
N THR A 81 -5.43 16.55 -8.37
CA THR A 81 -4.04 16.23 -7.98
C THR A 81 -3.34 15.24 -8.91
N LEU A 82 -4.08 14.45 -9.69
CA LEU A 82 -3.47 13.50 -10.62
C LEU A 82 -2.66 14.23 -11.71
N ALA A 83 -1.45 13.75 -12.00
CA ALA A 83 -0.60 14.38 -13.01
C ALA A 83 -1.12 14.13 -14.44
N ASN A 84 -1.03 15.16 -15.28
CA ASN A 84 -1.34 15.09 -16.71
C ASN A 84 -0.21 14.36 -17.48
N GLY A 85 -0.51 13.90 -18.70
CA GLY A 85 0.44 13.28 -19.63
C GLY A 85 0.79 11.84 -19.29
N LYS A 86 0.02 11.19 -18.41
CA LYS A 86 0.17 9.76 -18.15
C LYS A 86 -0.43 8.97 -19.31
N ALA A 87 0.19 7.83 -19.63
CA ALA A 87 -0.36 6.91 -20.62
C ALA A 87 -1.75 6.42 -20.14
N PRO A 88 -2.76 6.37 -21.02
CA PRO A 88 -4.07 5.84 -20.67
C PRO A 88 -3.97 4.34 -20.31
N GLY A 89 -4.93 3.86 -19.53
CA GLY A 89 -5.03 2.44 -19.18
C GLY A 89 -5.47 1.57 -20.35
N TYR A 90 -5.81 0.31 -20.06
CA TYR A 90 -6.39 -0.61 -21.04
C TYR A 90 -7.71 -0.08 -21.63
N ASP A 91 -8.44 0.72 -20.87
CA ASP A 91 -9.67 1.41 -21.28
C ASP A 91 -9.43 2.50 -22.35
N GLY A 92 -8.19 2.91 -22.56
CA GLY A 92 -7.83 3.98 -23.48
C GLY A 92 -8.27 5.37 -23.01
N ILE A 93 -8.68 5.52 -21.73
CA ILE A 93 -9.21 6.78 -21.20
C ILE A 93 -8.08 7.55 -20.49
N PRO A 94 -7.67 8.73 -21.00
CA PRO A 94 -6.69 9.57 -20.33
C PRO A 94 -7.31 10.37 -19.17
N ILE A 95 -6.50 10.74 -18.18
CA ILE A 95 -6.97 11.45 -16.97
C ILE A 95 -7.53 12.85 -17.28
N GLU A 96 -7.04 13.45 -18.37
CA GLU A 96 -7.47 14.74 -18.88
C GLU A 96 -8.96 14.75 -19.26
N CYS A 97 -9.53 13.60 -19.63
CA CYS A 97 -10.96 13.47 -19.87
C CYS A 97 -11.74 13.84 -18.61
N PHE A 98 -11.41 13.22 -17.48
CA PHE A 98 -12.08 13.47 -16.20
C PHE A 98 -11.88 14.92 -15.73
N LYS A 99 -10.68 15.50 -15.94
CA LYS A 99 -10.42 16.92 -15.64
C LYS A 99 -11.25 17.88 -16.50
N THR A 100 -11.53 17.51 -17.75
CA THR A 100 -12.34 18.31 -18.68
C THR A 100 -13.82 18.25 -18.32
N LEU A 101 -14.30 17.08 -17.90
CA LEU A 101 -15.68 16.83 -17.47
C LEU A 101 -16.03 17.48 -16.12
N LYS A 102 -15.04 17.86 -15.30
CA LYS A 102 -15.21 18.60 -14.04
C LYS A 102 -16.26 17.96 -13.12
N GLU A 103 -17.35 18.68 -12.81
CA GLU A 103 -18.41 18.28 -11.88
C GLU A 103 -19.10 16.96 -12.31
N ASP A 104 -19.23 16.72 -13.62
CA ASP A 104 -19.87 15.50 -14.11
C ASP A 104 -18.98 14.27 -13.86
N ALA A 105 -17.66 14.43 -14.02
CA ALA A 105 -16.71 13.37 -13.67
C ALA A 105 -16.74 13.06 -12.17
N VAL A 106 -16.78 14.10 -11.32
CA VAL A 106 -16.86 13.93 -9.86
C VAL A 106 -18.11 13.12 -9.50
N LYS A 107 -19.29 13.49 -9.98
CA LYS A 107 -20.54 12.78 -9.66
C LYS A 107 -20.53 11.32 -10.09
N ILE A 108 -20.05 11.04 -11.31
CA ILE A 108 -19.99 9.68 -11.85
C ILE A 108 -19.01 8.83 -11.05
N LEU A 109 -17.81 9.36 -10.79
CA LEU A 109 -16.76 8.63 -10.07
C LEU A 109 -17.12 8.43 -8.60
N THR A 110 -17.70 9.43 -7.92
CA THR A 110 -18.19 9.26 -6.55
C THR A 110 -19.24 8.16 -6.48
N LYS A 111 -20.21 8.15 -7.40
CA LYS A 111 -21.24 7.10 -7.43
C LYS A 111 -20.63 5.71 -7.65
N LEU A 112 -19.67 5.59 -8.58
CA LEU A 112 -18.98 4.34 -8.86
C LEU A 112 -18.17 3.85 -7.65
N CYS A 113 -17.36 4.72 -7.06
CA CYS A 113 -16.57 4.41 -5.88
C CYS A 113 -17.47 4.00 -4.71
N GLN A 114 -18.60 4.70 -4.49
CA GLN A 114 -19.55 4.35 -3.45
C GLN A 114 -20.22 2.99 -3.69
N GLN A 115 -20.52 2.66 -4.94
CA GLN A 115 -21.05 1.35 -5.30
C GLN A 115 -20.03 0.24 -5.01
N ILE A 116 -18.77 0.43 -5.40
CA ILE A 116 -17.69 -0.53 -5.12
C ILE A 116 -17.49 -0.65 -3.60
N TRP A 117 -17.48 0.46 -2.87
CA TRP A 117 -17.34 0.49 -1.42
C TRP A 117 -18.45 -0.30 -0.71
N LYS A 118 -19.71 -0.10 -1.10
CA LYS A 118 -20.88 -0.76 -0.49
C LYS A 118 -21.01 -2.22 -0.90
N THR A 119 -20.69 -2.57 -2.14
CA THR A 119 -20.91 -3.93 -2.67
C THR A 119 -19.68 -4.82 -2.61
N GLN A 120 -18.49 -4.25 -2.39
CA GLN A 120 -17.19 -4.94 -2.42
C GLN A 120 -16.96 -5.71 -3.72
N LYS A 121 -17.55 -5.25 -4.84
CA LYS A 121 -17.46 -5.85 -6.17
C LYS A 121 -16.95 -4.84 -7.18
N TRP A 122 -16.02 -5.29 -8.02
CA TRP A 122 -15.54 -4.51 -9.16
C TRP A 122 -16.55 -4.58 -10.32
N PRO A 123 -16.76 -3.48 -11.07
CA PRO A 123 -17.59 -3.47 -12.28
C PRO A 123 -17.06 -4.38 -13.39
#